data_AF-A0A9E6CEU1-F1
#
_entry.id   AF-A0A9E6CEU1-F1
#
_cell.length_a   1.000
_cell.length_b   1.000
_cell.length_c   1.000
_cell.angle_alpha   90.00
_cell.angle_beta   90.00
_cell.angle_gamma   90.00
#
_symmetry.space_group_name_H-M   'P 1'
#
loop_
_entity.id
_entity.type
_entity.pdbx_description
1 polymer ?
#
loop_
_entity_poly.entity_id
_entity_poly.type
_entity_poly.pdbx_seq_one_letter_code
_entity_poly.pdbx_strand_id
1 'polypeptide(L)'
;MRLKVTCLAVLLALALIAAGCAGRTEKSADVENRGQNGLPSLAAKSPGVPEVDGLNPGDMPLCYGPDLKTVYVMNYSLQDQESGVILGDYTKPVDLYRLDRGRRTKVASGISFITQARWSPDGRYLGMAGGRQLHVLDSANDSLNPVNELVNLPSAVFFGWSPDGRTVYVEHENVVNGAVFNVESREGLPSYKIKDNPPFFKAQLSGNLFIGTVANEPSASETVLLDGEGQVQKSVGEGKFRDADGNSILQVGKGDFGLAYYADVNTPEGVLLTDKFIYQCRFLPRGGIIYTTPGETGAELNYDLTVVTQEGQKTVKVSGPHFNVWPDGRFVDICGYRTERLSLPELAVVQQQDHPLYEEEKDKIIACARGAITTYIEYYHRFKNPDDQALKQELSRYYVDTREPVEQVALTDIYEELKSRPALSHLRSGVHHLNGQIKSVEIHGDRAALVAGFSSRHAVIRSDDTDPWSLFRSTAGGWAFETAYEMIKLDGKWYVTGLSTFPRSRERSEIAELVDGFISSCRGNGPAPALDEQSRQFYEQIRGKEIRVGQIQFWNMSEPHRSSSAEHSMYAVVCLYAGEVRYKLVFSRERTPDWQIERLGDFSRPGLF
;
A
#
# COMPACT_ATOMS: atom_id res chain seq x y z
N MET A 1 -51.05 4.77 46.04
CA MET A 1 -51.21 4.50 44.59
C MET A 1 -50.23 5.32 43.72
N ARG A 2 -48.95 5.41 44.11
CA ARG A 2 -47.90 6.16 43.39
C ARG A 2 -46.57 5.39 43.26
N LEU A 3 -46.55 4.10 43.63
CA LEU A 3 -45.34 3.26 43.58
C LEU A 3 -45.31 2.24 42.42
N LYS A 4 -46.38 2.15 41.61
CA LYS A 4 -46.44 1.24 40.44
C LYS A 4 -46.22 1.92 39.08
N VAL A 5 -46.13 3.26 39.03
CA VAL A 5 -45.95 4.01 37.76
C VAL A 5 -44.46 4.24 37.47
N THR A 6 -43.61 4.32 38.49
CA THR A 6 -42.17 4.54 38.33
C THR A 6 -41.41 3.29 37.87
N CYS A 7 -41.79 2.09 38.31
CA CYS A 7 -41.15 0.85 37.81
C CYS A 7 -41.52 0.54 36.35
N LEU A 8 -42.70 0.94 35.88
CA LEU A 8 -43.09 0.75 34.48
C LEU A 8 -42.35 1.72 33.54
N ALA A 9 -42.08 2.95 33.99
CA ALA A 9 -41.29 3.93 33.25
C ALA A 9 -39.80 3.54 33.16
N VAL A 10 -39.24 2.94 34.21
CA VAL A 10 -37.83 2.47 34.20
C VAL A 10 -37.66 1.20 33.36
N LEU A 11 -38.64 0.30 33.34
CA LEU A 11 -38.62 -0.87 32.45
C LEU A 11 -38.86 -0.52 30.97
N LEU A 12 -39.68 0.51 30.66
CA LEU A 12 -39.80 1.00 29.28
C LEU A 12 -38.52 1.74 28.82
N ALA A 13 -37.84 2.47 29.72
CA ALA A 13 -36.57 3.11 29.41
C ALA A 13 -35.44 2.09 29.20
N LEU A 14 -35.41 1.00 29.97
CA LEU A 14 -34.43 -0.09 29.78
C LEU A 14 -34.71 -0.96 28.55
N ALA A 15 -35.97 -1.14 28.16
CA ALA A 15 -36.32 -1.81 26.90
C ALA A 15 -35.99 -0.95 25.65
N LEU A 16 -36.06 0.37 25.76
CA LEU A 16 -35.61 1.30 24.70
C LEU A 16 -34.09 1.45 24.61
N ILE A 17 -33.35 1.19 25.70
CA ILE A 17 -31.89 1.16 25.70
C ILE A 17 -31.36 -0.21 25.23
N ALA A 18 -32.05 -1.31 25.52
CA ALA A 18 -31.67 -2.65 25.05
C ALA A 18 -31.96 -2.90 23.55
N ALA A 19 -32.86 -2.13 22.93
CA ALA A 19 -33.01 -2.09 21.46
C ALA A 19 -32.01 -1.14 20.78
N GLY A 20 -31.23 -0.36 21.56
CA GLY A 20 -30.22 0.58 21.09
C GLY A 20 -28.77 0.06 21.15
N CYS A 21 -28.55 -1.20 21.54
CA CYS A 21 -27.22 -1.81 21.72
C CYS A 21 -26.98 -3.03 20.81
N ALA A 22 -27.64 -3.10 19.65
CA ALA A 22 -27.27 -4.01 18.58
C ALA A 22 -26.51 -3.21 17.50
N GLY A 23 -25.19 -3.41 17.44
CA GLY A 23 -24.35 -3.16 16.27
C GLY A 23 -24.40 -1.75 15.66
N ARG A 24 -23.83 -0.75 16.33
CA ARG A 24 -23.23 0.37 15.59
C ARG A 24 -21.91 -0.11 15.00
N THR A 25 -21.99 -0.80 13.87
CA THR A 25 -20.98 -0.66 12.84
C THR A 25 -20.86 0.83 12.56
N GLU A 26 -19.68 1.42 12.74
CA GLU A 26 -19.35 2.65 12.03
C GLU A 26 -19.52 2.30 10.54
N LYS A 27 -20.72 2.57 10.03
CA LYS A 27 -20.90 2.75 8.60
C LYS A 27 -19.84 3.76 8.23
N SER A 28 -18.98 3.40 7.27
CA SER A 28 -18.38 4.39 6.40
C SER A 28 -19.43 5.46 6.17
N ALA A 29 -19.06 6.73 6.33
CA ALA A 29 -19.88 7.77 5.76
C ALA A 29 -19.88 7.51 4.25
N ASP A 30 -20.81 6.65 3.81
CA ASP A 30 -21.34 6.65 2.48
C ASP A 30 -21.73 8.11 2.29
N VAL A 31 -20.95 8.77 1.45
CA VAL A 31 -21.27 10.10 0.95
C VAL A 31 -22.73 10.03 0.55
N GLU A 32 -23.59 10.62 1.37
CA GLU A 32 -25.01 10.70 1.09
C GLU A 32 -25.15 11.29 -0.29
N ASN A 33 -25.64 10.45 -1.21
CA ASN A 33 -26.40 10.78 -2.41
C ASN A 33 -26.54 12.29 -2.64
N ARG A 34 -25.52 12.91 -3.26
CA ARG A 34 -25.79 14.04 -4.13
C ARG A 34 -26.48 13.46 -5.35
N GLY A 35 -27.79 13.67 -5.37
CA GLY A 35 -28.72 13.00 -6.26
C GLY A 35 -28.34 13.08 -7.73
N GLN A 36 -28.76 12.03 -8.44
CA GLN A 36 -29.35 12.11 -9.78
C GLN A 36 -28.89 13.31 -10.62
N ASN A 37 -27.62 13.30 -11.02
CA ASN A 37 -27.27 13.67 -12.38
C ASN A 37 -26.59 12.43 -12.91
N GLY A 38 -27.28 11.71 -13.79
CA GLY A 38 -26.78 10.47 -14.38
C GLY A 38 -25.33 10.66 -14.80
N LEU A 39 -24.48 9.66 -14.55
CA LEU A 39 -23.19 9.58 -15.21
C LEU A 39 -23.43 9.92 -16.68
N PRO A 40 -22.75 10.94 -17.24
CA PRO A 40 -22.89 11.27 -18.66
C PRO A 40 -22.80 9.97 -19.44
N SER A 41 -23.67 9.80 -20.45
CA SER A 41 -23.93 8.51 -21.08
C SER A 41 -22.64 7.76 -21.38
N LEU A 42 -22.24 6.83 -20.51
CA LEU A 42 -21.18 5.87 -20.77
C LEU A 42 -21.66 5.11 -22.00
N ALA A 43 -21.21 5.53 -23.19
CA ALA A 43 -21.81 5.04 -24.42
C ALA A 43 -21.69 3.51 -24.43
N ALA A 44 -22.80 2.83 -24.74
CA ALA A 44 -22.74 1.40 -25.00
C ALA A 44 -21.84 1.23 -26.25
N LYS A 45 -20.67 0.64 -26.06
CA LYS A 45 -19.75 0.41 -27.18
C LYS A 45 -20.41 -0.54 -28.18
N SER A 46 -20.17 -0.29 -29.47
CA SER A 46 -20.77 -1.09 -30.54
C SER A 46 -20.32 -2.56 -30.47
N PRO A 47 -21.23 -3.53 -30.63
CA PRO A 47 -20.89 -4.95 -30.64
C PRO A 47 -20.02 -5.28 -31.85
N GLY A 48 -19.01 -6.14 -31.67
CA GLY A 48 -18.15 -6.56 -32.77
C GLY A 48 -16.85 -7.27 -32.38
N VAL A 49 -16.49 -7.32 -31.09
CA VAL A 49 -15.35 -8.14 -30.66
C VAL A 49 -15.79 -9.61 -30.63
N PRO A 50 -15.11 -10.51 -31.35
CA PRO A 50 -15.40 -11.94 -31.28
C PRO A 50 -15.32 -12.45 -29.84
N GLU A 51 -16.13 -13.45 -29.49
CA GLU A 51 -15.90 -14.17 -28.24
C GLU A 51 -14.55 -14.88 -28.29
N VAL A 52 -13.83 -14.85 -27.18
CA VAL A 52 -12.58 -15.60 -27.08
C VAL A 52 -12.91 -17.07 -26.82
N ASP A 53 -12.49 -17.94 -27.74
CA ASP A 53 -12.67 -19.40 -27.70
C ASP A 53 -11.34 -20.16 -27.77
N GLY A 54 -11.36 -21.47 -27.52
CA GLY A 54 -10.19 -22.33 -27.63
C GLY A 54 -9.16 -22.16 -26.49
N LEU A 55 -9.62 -21.70 -25.34
CA LEU A 55 -8.81 -21.45 -24.15
C LEU A 55 -8.61 -22.72 -23.31
N ASN A 56 -7.43 -22.84 -22.71
CA ASN A 56 -7.19 -23.84 -21.66
C ASN A 56 -7.79 -23.36 -20.32
N PRO A 57 -8.06 -24.29 -19.37
CA PRO A 57 -8.41 -23.92 -18.01
C PRO A 57 -7.38 -22.95 -17.39
N GLY A 58 -7.86 -21.87 -16.79
CA GLY A 58 -7.02 -20.84 -16.17
C GLY A 58 -6.39 -19.82 -17.13
N ASP A 59 -6.59 -19.94 -18.45
CA ASP A 59 -6.14 -18.89 -19.37
C ASP A 59 -6.90 -17.59 -19.12
N MET A 60 -6.16 -16.50 -19.12
CA MET A 60 -6.62 -15.12 -18.95
C MET A 60 -6.29 -14.36 -20.25
N PRO A 61 -7.24 -14.23 -21.19
CA PRO A 61 -7.04 -13.47 -22.42
C PRO A 61 -6.73 -12.00 -22.13
N LEU A 62 -5.64 -11.52 -22.71
CA LEU A 62 -5.11 -10.19 -22.48
C LEU A 62 -5.55 -9.23 -23.58
N CYS A 63 -5.28 -9.58 -24.84
CA CYS A 63 -5.65 -8.77 -26.01
C CYS A 63 -5.66 -9.60 -27.30
N TYR A 64 -6.34 -9.07 -28.31
CA TYR A 64 -6.23 -9.54 -29.70
C TYR A 64 -4.98 -8.95 -30.36
N GLY A 65 -4.40 -9.68 -31.30
CA GLY A 65 -3.49 -9.13 -32.29
C GLY A 65 -4.22 -8.21 -33.26
N PRO A 66 -3.50 -7.38 -34.05
CA PRO A 66 -4.12 -6.46 -35.01
C PRO A 66 -4.93 -7.18 -36.11
N ASP A 67 -4.64 -8.46 -36.34
CA ASP A 67 -5.37 -9.32 -37.28
C ASP A 67 -6.72 -9.82 -36.76
N LEU A 68 -7.04 -9.57 -35.48
CA LEU A 68 -8.22 -10.06 -34.74
C LEU A 68 -8.38 -11.58 -34.72
N LYS A 69 -7.33 -12.33 -35.07
CA LYS A 69 -7.31 -13.79 -35.12
C LYS A 69 -6.31 -14.38 -34.13
N THR A 70 -5.25 -13.64 -33.86
CA THR A 70 -4.27 -13.96 -32.84
C THR A 70 -4.79 -13.47 -31.49
N VAL A 71 -4.67 -14.29 -30.45
CA VAL A 71 -4.99 -13.91 -29.07
C VAL A 71 -3.77 -14.10 -28.20
N TYR A 72 -3.42 -13.06 -27.44
CA TYR A 72 -2.43 -13.16 -26.38
C TYR A 72 -3.14 -13.51 -25.09
N VAL A 73 -2.69 -14.57 -24.42
CA VAL A 73 -3.26 -15.06 -23.16
C VAL A 73 -2.15 -15.20 -22.14
N MET A 74 -2.45 -14.88 -20.90
CA MET A 74 -1.56 -15.16 -19.79
C MET A 74 -2.14 -16.23 -18.88
N ASN A 75 -1.29 -16.93 -18.15
CA ASN A 75 -1.70 -17.92 -17.15
C ASN A 75 -0.74 -17.80 -15.96
N TYR A 76 -1.20 -18.05 -14.74
CA TYR A 76 -0.32 -18.00 -13.58
C TYR A 76 0.85 -18.98 -13.76
N SER A 77 2.05 -18.49 -13.49
CA SER A 77 3.24 -19.34 -13.56
C SER A 77 3.24 -20.28 -12.36
N LEU A 78 3.79 -21.49 -12.53
CA LEU A 78 3.95 -22.48 -11.46
C LEU A 78 5.07 -22.12 -10.47
N GLN A 79 5.65 -20.92 -10.56
CA GLN A 79 6.70 -20.49 -9.65
C GLN A 79 6.07 -20.11 -8.30
N ASP A 80 6.29 -20.96 -7.31
CA ASP A 80 6.02 -20.65 -5.91
C ASP A 80 7.07 -19.66 -5.41
N GLN A 81 6.75 -18.37 -5.52
CA GLN A 81 7.52 -17.33 -4.88
C GLN A 81 6.61 -16.59 -3.90
N GLU A 82 7.03 -16.58 -2.63
CA GLU A 82 6.39 -15.74 -1.63
C GLU A 82 6.41 -14.28 -2.10
N SER A 83 5.26 -13.60 -2.03
CA SER A 83 5.11 -12.27 -2.62
C SER A 83 5.85 -11.16 -1.85
N GLY A 84 6.38 -11.45 -0.66
CA GLY A 84 7.09 -10.47 0.18
C GLY A 84 6.25 -9.24 0.57
N VAL A 85 4.93 -9.29 0.45
CA VAL A 85 3.97 -8.23 0.75
C VAL A 85 3.24 -8.43 2.09
N ILE A 86 3.19 -7.38 2.90
CA ILE A 86 2.31 -7.32 4.07
C ILE A 86 0.97 -6.75 3.66
N LEU A 87 0.98 -5.60 2.99
CA LEU A 87 -0.19 -4.96 2.40
C LEU A 87 0.21 -4.06 1.23
N GLY A 88 -0.77 -3.61 0.46
CA GLY A 88 -0.54 -2.63 -0.59
C GLY A 88 -0.47 -3.27 -1.97
N ASP A 89 0.41 -2.75 -2.81
CA ASP A 89 0.63 -3.18 -4.19
C ASP A 89 1.46 -4.48 -4.25
N TYR A 90 0.97 -5.49 -4.96
CA TYR A 90 1.71 -6.70 -5.31
C TYR A 90 1.20 -7.33 -6.61
N THR A 91 2.02 -8.15 -7.24
CA THR A 91 1.65 -8.95 -8.42
C THR A 91 2.15 -10.38 -8.29
N LYS A 92 1.59 -11.29 -9.10
CA LYS A 92 2.03 -12.68 -9.20
C LYS A 92 2.67 -12.94 -10.56
N PRO A 93 3.62 -13.89 -10.67
CA PRO A 93 4.22 -14.24 -11.95
C PRO A 93 3.21 -14.94 -12.87
N VAL A 94 3.31 -14.64 -14.16
CA VAL A 94 2.53 -15.24 -15.24
C VAL A 94 3.42 -15.69 -16.39
N ASP A 95 2.96 -16.69 -17.10
CA ASP A 95 3.48 -17.08 -18.40
C ASP A 95 2.61 -16.46 -19.50
N LEU A 96 3.25 -15.92 -20.53
CA LEU A 96 2.59 -15.34 -21.69
C LEU A 96 2.57 -16.34 -22.85
N TYR A 97 1.43 -16.48 -23.50
CA TYR A 97 1.25 -17.33 -24.67
C TYR A 97 0.58 -16.56 -25.81
N ARG A 98 0.94 -16.92 -27.02
CA ARG A 98 0.26 -16.53 -28.25
C ARG A 98 -0.56 -17.70 -28.77
N LEU A 99 -1.83 -17.44 -29.06
CA LEU A 99 -2.76 -18.35 -29.70
C LEU A 99 -3.01 -17.88 -31.13
N ASP A 100 -2.59 -18.64 -32.12
CA ASP A 100 -2.86 -18.37 -33.54
C ASP A 100 -3.55 -19.59 -34.15
N ARG A 101 -4.84 -19.44 -34.51
CA ARG A 101 -5.66 -20.51 -35.11
C ARG A 101 -5.57 -21.84 -34.35
N GLY A 102 -5.62 -21.78 -33.02
CA GLY A 102 -5.55 -22.94 -32.14
C GLY A 102 -4.12 -23.44 -31.85
N ARG A 103 -3.08 -22.91 -32.50
CA ARG A 103 -1.70 -23.17 -32.12
C ARG A 103 -1.30 -22.29 -30.95
N ARG A 104 -0.92 -22.92 -29.83
CA ARG A 104 -0.39 -22.25 -28.64
C ARG A 104 1.15 -22.23 -28.68
N THR A 105 1.73 -21.04 -28.52
CA THR A 105 3.18 -20.84 -28.40
C THR A 105 3.47 -20.05 -27.14
N LYS A 106 4.37 -20.54 -26.27
CA LYS A 106 4.84 -19.75 -25.12
C LYS A 106 5.77 -18.65 -25.61
N VAL A 107 5.48 -17.41 -25.21
CA VAL A 107 6.25 -16.20 -25.56
C VAL A 107 7.19 -15.83 -24.42
N ALA A 108 6.71 -15.91 -23.17
CA ALA A 108 7.47 -15.54 -21.97
C ALA A 108 7.06 -16.41 -20.79
N SER A 109 7.92 -16.49 -19.77
CA SER A 109 7.65 -17.21 -18.52
C SER A 109 8.11 -16.40 -17.33
N GLY A 110 7.35 -16.46 -16.23
CA GLY A 110 7.70 -15.81 -14.97
C GLY A 110 7.76 -14.28 -15.03
N ILE A 111 7.07 -13.64 -15.98
CA ILE A 111 6.94 -12.17 -16.01
C ILE A 111 5.82 -11.73 -15.07
N SER A 112 5.83 -10.47 -14.63
CA SER A 112 4.76 -9.95 -13.76
C SER A 112 3.38 -10.02 -14.43
N PHE A 113 2.32 -10.23 -13.62
CA PHE A 113 0.93 -10.16 -14.09
C PHE A 113 0.69 -8.89 -14.88
N ILE A 114 0.22 -9.04 -16.12
CA ILE A 114 0.09 -7.93 -17.07
C ILE A 114 -1.24 -7.22 -16.80
N THR A 115 -1.17 -5.95 -16.44
CA THR A 115 -2.33 -5.11 -16.12
C THR A 115 -2.76 -4.24 -17.28
N GLN A 116 -1.85 -4.01 -18.23
CA GLN A 116 -2.09 -3.21 -19.43
C GLN A 116 -1.31 -3.75 -20.62
N ALA A 117 -1.97 -3.84 -21.77
CA ALA A 117 -1.36 -4.20 -23.05
C ALA A 117 -1.86 -3.26 -24.15
N ARG A 118 -0.94 -2.72 -24.96
CA ARG A 118 -1.26 -1.78 -26.05
C ARG A 118 -0.35 -2.03 -27.25
N TRP A 119 -0.95 -2.23 -28.41
CA TRP A 119 -0.23 -2.25 -29.68
C TRP A 119 0.30 -0.87 -30.03
N SER A 120 1.47 -0.83 -30.67
CA SER A 120 1.92 0.34 -31.41
C SER A 120 0.90 0.69 -32.51
N PRO A 121 0.80 1.96 -32.93
CA PRO A 121 -0.16 2.38 -33.96
C PRO A 121 -0.07 1.61 -35.28
N ASP A 122 1.12 1.11 -35.63
CA ASP A 122 1.35 0.28 -36.83
C ASP A 122 1.04 -1.21 -36.63
N GLY A 123 0.68 -1.62 -35.40
CA GLY A 123 0.37 -3.01 -35.04
C GLY A 123 1.59 -3.94 -34.95
N ARG A 124 2.82 -3.43 -35.05
CA ARG A 124 4.02 -4.28 -35.06
C ARG A 124 4.47 -4.71 -33.67
N TYR A 125 4.39 -3.82 -32.70
CA TYR A 125 4.92 -4.04 -31.36
C TYR A 125 3.79 -4.08 -30.34
N LEU A 126 3.88 -4.97 -29.37
CA LEU A 126 2.97 -5.05 -28.24
C LEU A 126 3.70 -4.63 -26.96
N GLY A 127 3.31 -3.48 -26.41
CA GLY A 127 3.76 -3.03 -25.10
C GLY A 127 2.90 -3.67 -24.01
N MET A 128 3.53 -4.16 -22.95
CA MET A 128 2.88 -4.85 -21.83
C MET A 128 3.46 -4.33 -20.51
N ALA A 129 2.61 -3.75 -19.66
CA ALA A 129 2.99 -3.27 -18.33
C ALA A 129 2.32 -4.09 -17.23
N GLY A 130 3.07 -4.33 -16.15
CA GLY A 130 2.61 -5.11 -15.00
C GLY A 130 3.70 -5.25 -13.94
N GLY A 131 3.34 -5.25 -12.66
CA GLY A 131 4.29 -5.43 -11.55
C GLY A 131 5.50 -4.49 -11.61
N ARG A 132 5.25 -3.23 -12.03
CA ARG A 132 6.26 -2.18 -12.22
C ARG A 132 7.30 -2.46 -13.31
N GLN A 133 7.04 -3.44 -14.17
CA GLN A 133 7.85 -3.78 -15.34
C GLN A 133 7.11 -3.42 -16.62
N LEU A 134 7.86 -3.03 -17.65
CA LEU A 134 7.38 -2.84 -19.00
C LEU A 134 8.18 -3.72 -19.95
N HIS A 135 7.47 -4.52 -20.72
CA HIS A 135 8.03 -5.32 -21.80
C HIS A 135 7.48 -4.85 -23.14
N VAL A 136 8.30 -4.94 -24.19
CA VAL A 136 7.87 -4.73 -25.58
C VAL A 136 8.16 -6.00 -26.37
N LEU A 137 7.11 -6.57 -26.94
CA LEU A 137 7.17 -7.73 -27.83
C LEU A 137 7.18 -7.27 -29.29
N ASP A 138 8.17 -7.71 -30.06
CA ASP A 138 8.13 -7.63 -31.53
C ASP A 138 7.36 -8.83 -32.08
N SER A 139 6.17 -8.56 -32.64
CA SER A 139 5.28 -9.62 -33.13
C SER A 139 5.84 -10.39 -34.33
N ALA A 140 6.83 -9.83 -35.05
CA ALA A 140 7.40 -10.46 -36.24
C ALA A 140 8.34 -11.63 -35.90
N ASN A 141 9.02 -11.57 -34.74
CA ASN A 141 10.04 -12.54 -34.35
C ASN A 141 9.87 -13.07 -32.91
N ASP A 142 8.80 -12.69 -32.22
CA ASP A 142 8.50 -13.02 -30.83
C ASP A 142 9.61 -12.62 -29.82
N SER A 143 10.43 -11.61 -30.16
CA SER A 143 11.45 -11.10 -29.24
C SER A 143 10.83 -10.17 -28.19
N LEU A 144 11.11 -10.46 -26.92
CA LEU A 144 10.63 -9.70 -25.78
C LEU A 144 11.76 -8.86 -25.18
N ASN A 145 11.62 -7.53 -25.21
CA ASN A 145 12.59 -6.61 -24.63
C ASN A 145 12.10 -6.08 -23.27
N PRO A 146 12.88 -6.23 -22.18
CA PRO A 146 12.57 -5.62 -20.89
C PRO A 146 12.96 -4.14 -20.89
N VAL A 147 12.01 -3.25 -21.18
CA VAL A 147 12.28 -1.81 -21.39
C VAL A 147 12.96 -1.18 -20.19
N ASN A 148 12.46 -1.46 -18.98
CA ASN A 148 13.00 -0.94 -17.72
C ASN A 148 14.51 -1.19 -17.57
N GLU A 149 14.96 -2.40 -17.87
CA GLU A 149 16.37 -2.79 -17.80
C GLU A 149 17.19 -2.03 -18.86
N LEU A 150 16.67 -1.94 -20.08
CA LEU A 150 17.35 -1.27 -21.19
C LEU A 150 17.53 0.23 -20.97
N VAL A 151 16.59 0.88 -20.27
CA VAL A 151 16.66 2.32 -19.96
C VAL A 151 17.12 2.62 -18.53
N ASN A 152 17.52 1.60 -17.77
CA ASN A 152 17.93 1.69 -16.37
C ASN A 152 16.91 2.43 -15.49
N LEU A 153 15.63 2.08 -15.63
CA LEU A 153 14.54 2.57 -14.79
C LEU A 153 14.10 1.50 -13.78
N PRO A 154 14.04 1.83 -12.48
CA PRO A 154 13.63 0.86 -11.45
C PRO A 154 12.12 0.54 -11.46
N SER A 155 11.31 1.32 -12.17
CA SER A 155 9.84 1.15 -12.20
C SER A 155 9.21 1.75 -13.45
N ALA A 156 8.24 1.03 -14.02
CA ALA A 156 7.35 1.49 -15.08
C ALA A 156 5.90 1.20 -14.66
N VAL A 157 5.11 2.25 -14.43
CA VAL A 157 3.72 2.13 -13.95
C VAL A 157 2.67 2.38 -15.03
N PHE A 158 3.07 3.02 -16.13
CA PHE A 158 2.22 3.30 -17.28
C PHE A 158 3.08 3.59 -18.51
N PHE A 159 2.51 3.50 -19.71
CA PHE A 159 3.21 3.89 -20.93
C PHE A 159 2.27 4.35 -22.04
N GLY A 160 2.86 5.01 -23.05
CA GLY A 160 2.20 5.35 -24.31
C GLY A 160 3.15 5.24 -25.49
N TRP A 161 2.57 5.11 -26.68
CA TRP A 161 3.29 5.04 -27.95
C TRP A 161 3.36 6.42 -28.60
N SER A 162 4.49 6.72 -29.26
CA SER A 162 4.55 7.79 -30.23
C SER A 162 3.61 7.51 -31.42
N PRO A 163 3.14 8.55 -32.13
CA PRO A 163 2.31 8.38 -33.33
C PRO A 163 2.92 7.49 -34.41
N ASP A 164 4.25 7.51 -34.56
CA ASP A 164 5.00 6.69 -35.52
C ASP A 164 5.24 5.24 -35.06
N GLY A 165 4.85 4.88 -33.83
CA GLY A 165 5.01 3.54 -33.27
C GLY A 165 6.43 3.12 -32.91
N ARG A 166 7.41 4.03 -33.00
CA ARG A 166 8.83 3.70 -32.77
C ARG A 166 9.32 4.02 -31.37
N THR A 167 8.61 4.87 -30.64
CA THR A 167 9.03 5.33 -29.31
C THR A 167 7.97 5.00 -28.27
N VAL A 168 8.44 4.51 -27.12
CA VAL A 168 7.65 4.29 -25.93
C VAL A 168 7.97 5.35 -24.90
N TYR A 169 6.93 6.05 -24.43
CA TYR A 169 7.00 6.98 -23.32
C TYR A 169 6.61 6.27 -22.04
N VAL A 170 7.53 6.20 -21.09
CA VAL A 170 7.38 5.43 -19.85
C VAL A 170 7.09 6.36 -18.69
N GLU A 171 6.10 6.02 -17.87
CA GLU A 171 5.80 6.68 -16.60
C GLU A 171 6.51 5.97 -15.45
N HIS A 172 7.24 6.74 -14.63
CA HIS A 172 7.83 6.25 -13.40
C HIS A 172 6.87 6.53 -12.23
N GLU A 173 6.95 5.74 -11.15
CA GLU A 173 6.04 5.88 -10.01
C GLU A 173 6.04 7.28 -9.36
N ASN A 174 7.18 7.95 -9.37
CA ASN A 174 7.40 9.24 -8.72
C ASN A 174 7.49 10.39 -9.74
N VAL A 175 7.54 10.09 -11.05
CA VAL A 175 7.70 11.10 -12.10
C VAL A 175 6.87 10.69 -13.32
N VAL A 176 5.94 11.54 -13.71
CA VAL A 176 4.93 11.21 -14.74
C VAL A 176 5.54 11.05 -16.15
N ASN A 177 6.68 11.70 -16.37
CA ASN A 177 7.58 11.50 -17.49
C ASN A 177 8.84 10.78 -16.96
N GLY A 178 8.92 9.46 -17.11
CA GLY A 178 9.98 8.62 -16.55
C GLY A 178 11.15 8.39 -17.50
N ALA A 179 10.88 7.89 -18.71
CA ALA A 179 11.88 7.70 -19.76
C ALA A 179 11.24 7.67 -21.16
N VAL A 180 12.09 7.76 -22.17
CA VAL A 180 11.77 7.42 -23.56
C VAL A 180 12.62 6.25 -24.01
N PHE A 181 12.03 5.36 -24.80
CA PHE A 181 12.69 4.18 -25.35
C PHE A 181 12.35 4.01 -26.83
N ASN A 182 13.35 3.95 -27.69
CA ASN A 182 13.17 3.63 -29.10
C ASN A 182 13.26 2.12 -29.32
N VAL A 183 12.21 1.52 -29.88
CA VAL A 183 12.10 0.06 -29.99
C VAL A 183 12.96 -0.53 -31.10
N GLU A 184 13.28 0.25 -32.14
CA GLU A 184 14.09 -0.21 -33.27
C GLU A 184 15.59 -0.17 -32.92
N SER A 185 16.09 0.94 -32.37
CA SER A 185 17.49 1.06 -31.96
C SER A 185 17.79 0.38 -30.61
N ARG A 186 16.75 0.12 -29.81
CA ARG A 186 16.84 -0.37 -28.42
C ARG A 186 17.59 0.58 -27.49
N GLU A 187 17.60 1.86 -27.82
CA GLU A 187 18.19 2.91 -27.01
C GLU A 187 17.10 3.68 -26.27
N GLY A 188 17.41 4.16 -25.06
CA GLY A 188 16.51 5.03 -24.34
C GLY A 188 17.22 5.96 -23.36
N LEU A 189 16.48 6.95 -22.88
CA LEU A 189 16.98 7.97 -21.97
C LEU A 189 15.97 8.18 -20.83
N PRO A 190 16.42 8.20 -19.57
CA PRO A 190 15.58 8.64 -18.48
C PRO A 190 15.29 10.13 -18.60
N SER A 191 14.15 10.56 -18.07
CA SER A 191 13.59 11.91 -18.29
C SER A 191 14.51 13.04 -17.87
N TYR A 192 15.28 12.87 -16.80
CA TYR A 192 16.27 13.86 -16.35
C TYR A 192 17.43 14.11 -17.33
N LYS A 193 17.58 13.26 -18.37
CA LYS A 193 18.52 13.46 -19.48
C LYS A 193 17.86 14.01 -20.74
N ILE A 194 16.54 14.11 -20.78
CA ILE A 194 15.80 14.63 -21.93
C ILE A 194 15.79 16.15 -21.84
N LYS A 195 16.35 16.81 -22.86
CA LYS A 195 16.31 18.27 -22.97
C LYS A 195 14.87 18.72 -23.27
N ASP A 196 14.51 19.89 -22.75
CA ASP A 196 13.24 20.60 -23.04
C ASP A 196 11.94 19.91 -22.56
N ASN A 197 12.05 18.74 -21.88
CA ASN A 197 10.95 17.99 -21.26
C ASN A 197 9.63 18.01 -22.06
N PRO A 198 9.63 17.46 -23.29
CA PRO A 198 8.47 17.50 -24.15
C PRO A 198 7.28 16.73 -23.52
N PRO A 199 6.05 17.02 -23.96
CA PRO A 199 4.89 16.21 -23.58
C PRO A 199 5.11 14.73 -23.94
N PHE A 200 4.69 13.83 -23.06
CA PHE A 200 4.77 12.38 -23.30
C PHE A 200 3.44 11.91 -23.88
N PHE A 201 3.47 11.28 -25.05
CA PHE A 201 2.28 10.66 -25.64
C PHE A 201 1.78 9.51 -24.76
N LYS A 202 0.46 9.42 -24.59
CA LYS A 202 -0.19 8.39 -23.76
C LYS A 202 -1.17 7.53 -24.57
N ALA A 203 -1.98 8.16 -25.44
CA ALA A 203 -2.95 7.46 -26.27
C ALA A 203 -3.33 8.28 -27.52
N GLN A 204 -3.79 7.61 -28.57
CA GLN A 204 -4.44 8.26 -29.72
C GLN A 204 -5.94 8.38 -29.44
N LEU A 205 -6.52 9.55 -29.69
CA LEU A 205 -7.96 9.78 -29.52
C LEU A 205 -8.70 9.58 -30.84
N SER A 206 -8.32 10.35 -31.87
CA SER A 206 -8.94 10.31 -33.20
C SER A 206 -8.04 11.00 -34.23
N GLY A 207 -7.81 10.37 -35.38
CA GLY A 207 -7.01 10.99 -36.45
C GLY A 207 -5.64 11.44 -35.95
N ASN A 208 -5.31 12.72 -36.12
CA ASN A 208 -4.05 13.33 -35.68
C ASN A 208 -4.10 13.92 -34.25
N LEU A 209 -5.13 13.61 -33.46
CA LEU A 209 -5.31 14.11 -32.09
C LEU A 209 -4.94 13.02 -31.09
N PHE A 210 -4.04 13.37 -30.17
CA PHE A 210 -3.49 12.48 -29.16
C PHE A 210 -3.70 13.04 -27.75
N ILE A 211 -3.69 12.16 -26.77
CA ILE A 211 -3.58 12.52 -25.36
C ILE A 211 -2.12 12.41 -24.96
N GLY A 212 -1.63 13.44 -24.28
CA GLY A 212 -0.32 13.44 -23.65
C GLY A 212 -0.36 13.90 -22.20
N THR A 213 0.81 13.85 -21.58
CA THR A 213 1.02 14.43 -20.26
C THR A 213 2.22 15.36 -20.27
N VAL A 214 2.03 16.53 -19.69
CA VAL A 214 3.10 17.51 -19.45
C VAL A 214 3.46 17.47 -17.98
N ALA A 215 4.76 17.48 -17.69
CA ALA A 215 5.27 17.63 -16.32
C ALA A 215 5.74 19.07 -16.13
N ASN A 216 4.94 19.86 -15.40
CA ASN A 216 5.23 21.28 -15.15
C ASN A 216 6.19 21.45 -13.95
N GLU A 217 6.15 20.51 -12.99
CA GLU A 217 7.04 20.40 -11.83
C GLU A 217 7.24 18.92 -11.48
N PRO A 218 8.23 18.53 -10.64
CA PRO A 218 8.51 17.11 -10.33
C PRO A 218 7.31 16.31 -9.83
N SER A 219 6.27 16.97 -9.30
CA SER A 219 5.05 16.35 -8.77
C SER A 219 3.76 16.82 -9.43
N ALA A 220 3.80 17.78 -10.34
CA ALA A 220 2.62 18.31 -11.03
C ALA A 220 2.58 17.77 -12.46
N SER A 221 1.45 17.15 -12.80
CA SER A 221 1.19 16.62 -14.13
C SER A 221 -0.14 17.11 -14.64
N GLU A 222 -0.16 17.45 -15.91
CA GLU A 222 -1.33 17.94 -16.62
C GLU A 222 -1.58 17.06 -17.83
N THR A 223 -2.81 16.58 -17.96
CA THR A 223 -3.23 15.86 -19.15
C THR A 223 -3.61 16.88 -20.23
N VAL A 224 -3.07 16.70 -21.42
CA VAL A 224 -3.22 17.62 -22.55
C VAL A 224 -3.62 16.89 -23.82
N LEU A 225 -4.19 17.64 -24.75
CA LEU A 225 -4.36 17.22 -26.14
C LEU A 225 -3.15 17.68 -26.96
N LEU A 226 -2.60 16.76 -27.75
CA LEU A 226 -1.46 16.95 -28.64
C LEU A 226 -1.87 16.72 -30.10
N ASP A 227 -1.20 17.39 -31.03
CA ASP A 227 -1.17 16.94 -32.41
C ASP A 227 -0.12 15.83 -32.61
N GLY A 228 -0.03 15.27 -33.83
CA GLY A 228 0.96 14.23 -34.16
C GLY A 228 2.42 14.67 -34.09
N GLU A 229 2.70 15.97 -34.05
CA GLU A 229 4.05 16.54 -33.88
C GLU A 229 4.38 16.77 -32.39
N GLY A 230 3.44 16.50 -31.48
CA GLY A 230 3.61 16.67 -30.04
C GLY A 230 3.37 18.10 -29.55
N GLN A 231 2.78 18.97 -30.37
CA GLN A 231 2.41 20.32 -29.96
C GLN A 231 1.12 20.32 -29.16
N VAL A 232 1.15 20.98 -28.00
CA VAL A 232 -0.01 21.11 -27.12
C VAL A 232 -1.08 21.98 -27.78
N GLN A 233 -2.24 21.37 -28.01
CA GLN A 233 -3.41 22.05 -28.58
C GLN A 233 -4.31 22.63 -27.48
N LYS A 234 -4.46 21.89 -26.38
CA LYS A 234 -5.38 22.24 -25.29
C LYS A 234 -5.04 21.50 -24.00
N SER A 235 -5.25 22.15 -22.85
CA SER A 235 -5.27 21.49 -21.54
C SER A 235 -6.62 20.80 -21.27
N VAL A 236 -6.56 19.57 -20.77
CA VAL A 236 -7.74 18.81 -20.35
C VAL A 236 -7.99 18.98 -18.86
N GLY A 237 -6.94 18.95 -18.05
CA GLY A 237 -7.02 19.09 -16.60
C GLY A 237 -5.78 18.57 -15.87
N GLU A 238 -5.67 18.94 -14.59
CA GLU A 238 -4.66 18.41 -13.69
C GLU A 238 -4.87 16.91 -13.45
N GLY A 239 -3.78 16.16 -13.31
CA GLY A 239 -3.81 14.72 -13.06
C GLY A 239 -3.27 13.88 -14.20
N LYS A 240 -3.13 12.58 -13.91
CA LYS A 240 -2.52 11.58 -14.77
C LYS A 240 -3.58 10.87 -15.59
N PHE A 241 -3.44 10.87 -16.91
CA PHE A 241 -4.24 10.03 -17.79
C PHE A 241 -4.06 8.54 -17.45
N ARG A 242 -5.16 7.77 -17.50
CA ARG A 242 -5.14 6.32 -17.29
C ARG A 242 -5.78 5.51 -18.41
N ASP A 243 -6.90 5.98 -18.97
CA ASP A 243 -7.52 5.28 -20.09
C ASP A 243 -8.45 6.19 -20.90
N ALA A 244 -8.75 5.78 -22.14
CA ALA A 244 -9.65 6.49 -23.04
C ALA A 244 -10.65 5.54 -23.71
N ASP A 245 -11.85 6.05 -23.96
CA ASP A 245 -12.82 5.42 -24.84
C ASP A 245 -13.50 6.47 -25.72
N GLY A 246 -13.15 6.50 -27.01
CA GLY A 246 -13.51 7.61 -27.88
C GLY A 246 -12.99 8.94 -27.30
N ASN A 247 -13.87 9.91 -27.13
CA ASN A 247 -13.54 11.21 -26.51
C ASN A 247 -13.59 11.19 -24.98
N SER A 248 -14.06 10.10 -24.37
CA SER A 248 -14.09 9.97 -22.92
C SER A 248 -12.73 9.57 -22.35
N ILE A 249 -12.40 10.07 -21.17
CA ILE A 249 -11.13 9.74 -20.50
C ILE A 249 -11.29 9.47 -19.02
N LEU A 250 -10.34 8.71 -18.46
CA LEU A 250 -10.11 8.55 -17.04
C LEU A 250 -8.83 9.27 -16.63
N GLN A 251 -8.92 10.04 -15.56
CA GLN A 251 -7.79 10.70 -14.93
C GLN A 251 -7.70 10.34 -13.45
N VAL A 252 -6.47 10.20 -12.97
CA VAL A 252 -6.16 9.98 -11.56
C VAL A 252 -5.44 11.19 -10.99
N GLY A 253 -5.80 11.59 -9.78
CA GLY A 253 -5.22 12.74 -9.10
C GLY A 253 -3.79 12.52 -8.60
N LYS A 254 -3.27 13.47 -7.82
CA LYS A 254 -1.87 13.41 -7.35
C LYS A 254 -1.69 12.30 -6.33
N GLY A 255 -0.52 11.65 -6.35
CA GLY A 255 -0.22 10.51 -5.47
C GLY A 255 -1.07 9.26 -5.73
N ASP A 256 -1.77 9.22 -6.87
CA ASP A 256 -2.75 8.20 -7.24
C ASP A 256 -4.06 8.22 -6.42
N PHE A 257 -4.38 9.35 -5.78
CA PHE A 257 -5.67 9.54 -5.11
C PHE A 257 -6.69 10.22 -6.01
N GLY A 258 -7.92 9.72 -5.95
CA GLY A 258 -9.04 10.24 -6.73
C GLY A 258 -9.07 9.70 -8.16
N LEU A 259 -10.26 9.34 -8.62
CA LEU A 259 -10.52 8.93 -10.00
C LEU A 259 -11.63 9.78 -10.59
N ALA A 260 -11.32 10.48 -11.68
CA ALA A 260 -12.25 11.32 -12.41
C ALA A 260 -12.55 10.74 -13.79
N TYR A 261 -13.83 10.77 -14.16
CA TYR A 261 -14.33 10.47 -15.50
C TYR A 261 -14.69 11.75 -16.22
N TYR A 262 -14.22 11.90 -17.45
CA TYR A 262 -14.61 13.00 -18.33
C TYR A 262 -15.31 12.40 -19.53
N ALA A 263 -16.56 12.82 -19.77
CA ALA A 263 -17.38 12.28 -20.85
C ALA A 263 -16.86 12.68 -22.23
N ASP A 264 -16.38 13.92 -22.34
CA ASP A 264 -15.77 14.44 -23.55
C ASP A 264 -14.59 15.35 -23.17
N VAL A 265 -13.40 14.99 -23.64
CA VAL A 265 -12.16 15.76 -23.47
C VAL A 265 -12.26 17.19 -24.03
N ASN A 266 -13.19 17.44 -24.94
CA ASN A 266 -13.44 18.76 -25.50
C ASN A 266 -14.26 19.66 -24.56
N THR A 267 -15.04 19.09 -23.64
CA THR A 267 -15.85 19.81 -22.64
C THR A 267 -15.60 19.21 -21.25
N PRO A 268 -14.51 19.60 -20.55
CA PRO A 268 -14.00 18.87 -19.40
C PRO A 268 -14.79 19.16 -18.11
N GLU A 269 -16.08 18.85 -18.10
CA GLU A 269 -16.86 18.72 -16.86
C GLU A 269 -16.70 17.29 -16.35
N GLY A 270 -15.72 17.11 -15.47
CA GLY A 270 -15.41 15.80 -14.88
C GLY A 270 -16.40 15.39 -13.80
N VAL A 271 -16.59 14.08 -13.65
CA VAL A 271 -17.30 13.46 -12.54
C VAL A 271 -16.28 12.69 -11.70
N LEU A 272 -16.21 13.00 -10.41
CA LEU A 272 -15.39 12.24 -9.48
C LEU A 272 -16.09 10.92 -9.13
N LEU A 273 -15.45 9.79 -9.42
CA LEU A 273 -15.96 8.45 -9.14
C LEU A 273 -15.62 7.98 -7.72
N THR A 274 -14.46 8.38 -7.21
CA THR A 274 -14.00 8.08 -5.85
C THR A 274 -12.87 9.03 -5.47
N ASP A 275 -12.67 9.26 -4.17
CA ASP A 275 -11.57 10.05 -3.61
C ASP A 275 -10.44 9.16 -3.01
N LYS A 276 -10.60 7.83 -3.08
CA LYS A 276 -9.63 6.84 -2.58
C LYS A 276 -8.38 6.74 -3.47
N PHE A 277 -7.34 6.10 -2.94
CA PHE A 277 -6.19 5.64 -3.72
C PHE A 277 -6.61 4.64 -4.80
N ILE A 278 -6.02 4.74 -5.99
CA ILE A 278 -6.34 3.91 -7.16
C ILE A 278 -5.15 3.00 -7.47
N TYR A 279 -5.37 1.68 -7.37
CA TYR A 279 -4.38 0.71 -7.86
C TYR A 279 -4.42 0.58 -9.37
N GLN A 280 -5.63 0.39 -9.91
CA GLN A 280 -5.86 0.23 -11.34
C GLN A 280 -7.25 0.73 -11.72
N CYS A 281 -7.38 1.27 -12.93
CA CYS A 281 -8.67 1.61 -13.54
C CYS A 281 -8.61 1.43 -15.06
N ARG A 282 -9.77 1.22 -15.69
CA ARG A 282 -9.93 1.21 -17.15
C ARG A 282 -11.39 1.29 -17.58
N PHE A 283 -11.61 1.61 -18.85
CA PHE A 283 -12.90 1.39 -19.50
C PHE A 283 -13.13 -0.10 -19.78
N LEU A 284 -14.37 -0.53 -19.70
CA LEU A 284 -14.81 -1.88 -20.06
C LEU A 284 -15.10 -1.96 -21.57
N PRO A 285 -14.74 -3.06 -22.26
CA PRO A 285 -15.01 -3.22 -23.70
C PRO A 285 -16.49 -3.11 -24.09
N ARG A 286 -17.40 -3.51 -23.18
CA ARG A 286 -18.86 -3.47 -23.36
C ARG A 286 -19.51 -2.21 -22.75
N GLY A 287 -18.70 -1.20 -22.42
CA GLY A 287 -19.14 0.02 -21.75
C GLY A 287 -19.10 -0.10 -20.22
N GLY A 288 -18.89 1.04 -19.56
CA GLY A 288 -18.64 1.11 -18.12
C GLY A 288 -17.17 1.30 -17.77
N ILE A 289 -16.92 1.48 -16.47
CA ILE A 289 -15.61 1.73 -15.89
C ILE A 289 -15.40 0.72 -14.78
N ILE A 290 -14.19 0.21 -14.66
CA ILE A 290 -13.79 -0.69 -13.57
C ILE A 290 -12.54 -0.16 -12.90
N TYR A 291 -12.47 -0.24 -11.57
CA TYR A 291 -11.30 0.20 -10.82
C TYR A 291 -11.16 -0.52 -9.47
N THR A 292 -9.96 -0.50 -8.92
CA THR A 292 -9.61 -1.08 -7.62
C THR A 292 -9.08 -0.03 -6.65
N THR A 293 -9.56 -0.08 -5.41
CA THR A 293 -9.13 0.78 -4.29
C THR A 293 -8.72 -0.06 -3.07
N PRO A 294 -8.03 0.52 -2.07
CA PRO A 294 -7.83 -0.14 -0.78
C PRO A 294 -9.16 -0.60 -0.17
N GLY A 295 -9.14 -1.81 0.38
CA GLY A 295 -10.26 -2.40 1.11
C GLY A 295 -10.31 -1.98 2.57
N GLU A 296 -10.88 -2.83 3.42
CA GLU A 296 -10.99 -2.60 4.87
C GLU A 296 -9.64 -2.80 5.55
N THR A 297 -9.38 -1.98 6.58
CA THR A 297 -8.19 -2.11 7.44
C THR A 297 -8.33 -3.35 8.34
N GLY A 298 -7.19 -3.95 8.71
CA GLY A 298 -7.16 -5.10 9.60
C GLY A 298 -6.27 -6.25 9.11
N ALA A 299 -6.56 -7.45 9.61
CA ALA A 299 -5.74 -8.64 9.37
C ALA A 299 -5.94 -9.27 7.99
N GLU A 300 -7.10 -9.10 7.34
CA GLU A 300 -7.36 -9.67 6.02
C GLU A 300 -6.82 -8.75 4.92
N LEU A 301 -6.04 -9.29 3.99
CA LEU A 301 -5.63 -8.55 2.80
C LEU A 301 -6.79 -8.54 1.80
N ASN A 302 -7.38 -7.37 1.58
CA ASN A 302 -8.53 -7.22 0.71
C ASN A 302 -8.53 -5.86 0.00
N TYR A 303 -9.21 -5.83 -1.15
CA TYR A 303 -9.34 -4.67 -2.01
C TYR A 303 -10.79 -4.54 -2.46
N ASP A 304 -11.22 -3.32 -2.75
CA ASP A 304 -12.54 -3.06 -3.32
C ASP A 304 -12.42 -3.01 -4.85
N LEU A 305 -13.05 -3.96 -5.54
CA LEU A 305 -13.24 -3.91 -6.99
C LEU A 305 -14.60 -3.29 -7.29
N THR A 306 -14.60 -2.18 -8.02
CA THR A 306 -15.80 -1.42 -8.34
C THR A 306 -16.03 -1.35 -9.84
N VAL A 307 -17.25 -1.65 -10.26
CA VAL A 307 -17.75 -1.44 -11.63
C VAL A 307 -18.81 -0.36 -11.60
N VAL A 308 -18.69 0.59 -12.52
CA VAL A 308 -19.60 1.71 -12.74
C VAL A 308 -20.18 1.60 -14.15
N THR A 309 -21.50 1.52 -14.25
CA THR A 309 -22.25 1.45 -15.50
C THR A 309 -23.32 2.54 -15.55
N GLN A 310 -24.09 2.61 -16.63
CA GLN A 310 -25.28 3.48 -16.68
C GLN A 310 -26.35 3.07 -15.64
N GLU A 311 -26.41 1.79 -15.26
CA GLU A 311 -27.41 1.27 -14.32
C GLU A 311 -27.05 1.60 -12.86
N GLY A 312 -25.77 1.85 -12.58
CA GLY A 312 -25.28 2.21 -11.27
C GLY A 312 -23.87 1.67 -11.00
N GLN A 313 -23.50 1.73 -9.73
CA GLN A 313 -22.21 1.27 -9.22
C GLN A 313 -22.38 -0.01 -8.40
N LYS A 314 -21.47 -0.97 -8.60
CA LYS A 314 -21.36 -2.19 -7.80
C LYS A 314 -19.93 -2.37 -7.32
N THR A 315 -19.77 -2.75 -6.05
CA THR A 315 -18.47 -3.01 -5.43
C THR A 315 -18.47 -4.39 -4.76
N VAL A 316 -17.38 -5.14 -4.93
CA VAL A 316 -17.15 -6.43 -4.25
C VAL A 316 -15.73 -6.48 -3.68
N LYS A 317 -15.52 -7.29 -2.64
CA LYS A 317 -14.19 -7.56 -2.09
C LYS A 317 -13.45 -8.56 -2.97
N VAL A 318 -12.18 -8.26 -3.25
CA VAL A 318 -11.28 -9.14 -4.01
C VAL A 318 -9.93 -9.26 -3.30
N SER A 319 -9.19 -10.30 -3.63
CA SER A 319 -7.95 -10.68 -2.96
C SER A 319 -6.70 -9.94 -3.46
N GLY A 320 -6.80 -9.23 -4.58
CA GLY A 320 -5.69 -8.59 -5.27
C GLY A 320 -5.94 -7.14 -5.71
N PRO A 321 -4.90 -6.28 -5.78
CA PRO A 321 -5.03 -4.87 -6.17
C PRO A 321 -5.21 -4.67 -7.67
N HIS A 322 -4.77 -5.64 -8.49
CA HIS A 322 -4.75 -5.54 -9.94
C HIS A 322 -5.66 -6.57 -10.60
N PHE A 323 -6.02 -6.32 -11.85
CA PHE A 323 -6.93 -7.15 -12.62
C PHE A 323 -6.65 -7.12 -14.12
N ASN A 324 -7.14 -8.13 -14.82
CA ASN A 324 -7.17 -8.21 -16.28
C ASN A 324 -8.61 -8.34 -16.76
N VAL A 325 -9.04 -7.42 -17.62
CA VAL A 325 -10.36 -7.50 -18.27
C VAL A 325 -10.20 -8.20 -19.60
N TRP A 326 -11.01 -9.22 -19.83
CA TRP A 326 -11.03 -9.95 -21.08
C TRP A 326 -11.36 -9.01 -22.25
N PRO A 327 -10.72 -9.16 -23.42
CA PRO A 327 -10.95 -8.27 -24.55
C PRO A 327 -12.39 -8.35 -25.08
N ASP A 328 -13.10 -9.47 -24.87
CA ASP A 328 -14.52 -9.62 -25.20
C ASP A 328 -15.46 -9.01 -24.15
N GLY A 329 -14.94 -8.55 -23.01
CA GLY A 329 -15.66 -7.89 -21.93
C GLY A 329 -16.56 -8.78 -21.07
N ARG A 330 -16.45 -10.12 -21.16
CA ARG A 330 -17.29 -11.04 -20.37
C ARG A 330 -16.80 -11.22 -18.93
N PHE A 331 -15.48 -11.19 -18.73
CA PHE A 331 -14.88 -11.52 -17.44
C PHE A 331 -13.76 -10.56 -17.05
N VAL A 332 -13.50 -10.53 -15.75
CA VAL A 332 -12.32 -9.93 -15.14
C VAL A 332 -11.62 -10.97 -14.27
N ASP A 333 -10.31 -11.13 -14.46
CA ASP A 333 -9.44 -11.94 -13.61
C ASP A 333 -8.70 -11.04 -12.61
N ILE A 334 -8.65 -11.45 -11.34
CA ILE A 334 -7.97 -10.71 -10.27
C ILE A 334 -6.58 -11.28 -10.05
N CYS A 335 -5.58 -10.39 -10.04
CA CYS A 335 -4.22 -10.69 -9.63
C CYS A 335 -4.13 -10.73 -8.10
N GLY A 336 -4.64 -11.80 -7.51
CA GLY A 336 -4.62 -11.98 -6.06
C GLY A 336 -4.43 -13.41 -5.62
N TYR A 337 -4.36 -13.62 -4.31
CA TYR A 337 -4.13 -14.94 -3.72
C TYR A 337 -5.30 -15.90 -3.92
N ARG A 338 -6.51 -15.45 -4.25
CA ARG A 338 -7.65 -16.34 -4.58
C ARG A 338 -7.84 -16.55 -6.08
N THR A 339 -6.98 -15.95 -6.90
CA THR A 339 -7.01 -15.99 -8.38
C THR A 339 -8.45 -15.98 -8.92
N GLU A 340 -9.22 -14.98 -8.53
CA GLU A 340 -10.65 -14.94 -8.81
C GLU A 340 -10.92 -14.56 -10.27
N ARG A 341 -11.95 -15.17 -10.86
CA ARG A 341 -12.59 -14.67 -12.07
C ARG A 341 -14.03 -14.28 -11.75
N LEU A 342 -14.40 -13.08 -12.18
CA LEU A 342 -15.75 -12.55 -11.99
C LEU A 342 -16.39 -12.22 -13.34
N SER A 343 -17.71 -12.41 -13.45
CA SER A 343 -18.49 -11.95 -14.60
C SER A 343 -18.55 -10.42 -14.65
N LEU A 344 -18.68 -9.86 -15.84
CA LEU A 344 -18.93 -8.44 -16.05
C LEU A 344 -20.28 -8.22 -16.75
N PRO A 345 -21.04 -7.18 -16.35
CA PRO A 345 -20.74 -6.21 -15.29
C PRO A 345 -21.12 -6.67 -13.87
N GLU A 346 -21.70 -7.87 -13.69
CA GLU A 346 -22.35 -8.25 -12.43
C GLU A 346 -21.38 -8.56 -11.29
N LEU A 347 -20.08 -8.74 -11.54
CA LEU A 347 -19.09 -9.10 -10.53
C LEU A 347 -19.47 -10.38 -9.75
N ALA A 348 -20.08 -11.36 -10.42
CA ALA A 348 -20.35 -12.67 -9.82
C ALA A 348 -19.11 -13.57 -9.97
N VAL A 349 -18.64 -14.18 -8.89
CA VAL A 349 -17.50 -15.11 -8.93
C VAL A 349 -17.89 -16.34 -9.75
N VAL A 350 -17.18 -16.58 -10.86
CA VAL A 350 -17.40 -17.73 -11.76
C VAL A 350 -16.31 -18.78 -11.61
N GLN A 351 -15.12 -18.37 -11.15
CA GLN A 351 -14.01 -19.27 -10.83
C GLN A 351 -13.21 -18.66 -9.68
N GLN A 352 -12.75 -19.51 -8.77
CA GLN A 352 -11.85 -19.11 -7.68
C GLN A 352 -10.94 -20.29 -7.35
N GLN A 353 -9.68 -20.00 -7.05
CA GLN A 353 -8.74 -20.97 -6.53
C GLN A 353 -7.80 -20.30 -5.54
N ASP A 354 -7.80 -20.79 -4.30
CA ASP A 354 -6.97 -20.20 -3.25
C ASP A 354 -5.52 -20.70 -3.37
N HIS A 355 -4.62 -19.73 -3.49
CA HIS A 355 -3.17 -19.83 -3.58
C HIS A 355 -2.56 -18.84 -2.58
N PRO A 356 -2.49 -19.22 -1.29
CA PRO A 356 -1.98 -18.36 -0.22
C PRO A 356 -0.64 -17.73 -0.58
N LEU A 357 -0.40 -16.50 -0.13
CA LEU A 357 0.86 -15.79 -0.38
C LEU A 357 2.03 -16.36 0.46
N TYR A 358 1.69 -17.08 1.53
CA TYR A 358 2.61 -17.60 2.54
C TYR A 358 2.13 -18.95 3.05
N GLU A 359 3.08 -19.76 3.51
CA GLU A 359 2.78 -21.01 4.20
C GLU A 359 2.14 -20.76 5.57
N GLU A 360 1.24 -21.67 5.96
CA GLU A 360 0.33 -21.65 7.11
C GLU A 360 0.68 -20.69 8.26
N GLU A 361 1.80 -20.93 8.94
CA GLU A 361 2.13 -20.21 10.17
C GLU A 361 2.67 -18.81 9.90
N LYS A 362 3.40 -18.66 8.80
CA LYS A 362 3.92 -17.37 8.33
C LYS A 362 2.78 -16.46 7.89
N ASP A 363 1.75 -16.99 7.24
CA ASP A 363 0.56 -16.21 6.86
C ASP A 363 -0.13 -15.57 8.08
N LYS A 364 -0.29 -16.33 9.18
CA LYS A 364 -0.88 -15.81 10.43
C LYS A 364 -0.03 -14.72 11.07
N ILE A 365 1.30 -14.87 11.04
CA ILE A 365 2.24 -13.85 11.52
C ILE A 365 2.08 -12.57 10.70
N ILE A 366 2.05 -12.68 9.37
CA ILE A 366 1.92 -11.53 8.46
C ILE A 366 0.55 -10.88 8.60
N ALA A 367 -0.52 -11.66 8.77
CA ALA A 367 -1.87 -11.14 9.03
C ALA A 367 -1.93 -10.36 10.36
N CYS A 368 -1.28 -10.85 11.42
CA CYS A 368 -1.17 -10.11 12.68
C CYS A 368 -0.37 -8.81 12.50
N ALA A 369 0.77 -8.85 11.81
CA ALA A 369 1.58 -7.66 11.56
C ALA A 369 0.85 -6.62 10.69
N ARG A 370 0.11 -7.07 9.68
CA ARG A 370 -0.79 -6.25 8.85
C ARG A 370 -1.85 -5.57 9.70
N GLY A 371 -2.53 -6.33 10.57
CA GLY A 371 -3.51 -5.78 11.49
C GLY A 371 -2.91 -4.76 12.46
N ALA A 372 -1.74 -5.07 13.02
CA ALA A 372 -0.99 -4.20 13.92
C ALA A 372 -0.68 -2.85 13.26
N ILE A 373 -0.03 -2.87 12.09
CA ILE A 373 0.42 -1.63 11.43
C ILE A 373 -0.74 -0.82 10.85
N THR A 374 -1.76 -1.46 10.27
CA THR A 374 -2.93 -0.75 9.73
C THR A 374 -3.70 -0.05 10.85
N THR A 375 -3.88 -0.73 11.98
CA THR A 375 -4.48 -0.12 13.19
C THR A 375 -3.63 1.04 13.70
N TYR A 376 -2.32 0.87 13.82
CA TYR A 376 -1.43 1.97 14.25
C TYR A 376 -1.55 3.21 13.36
N ILE A 377 -1.42 3.04 12.04
CA ILE A 377 -1.43 4.16 11.08
C ILE A 377 -2.80 4.84 11.04
N GLU A 378 -3.89 4.08 11.05
CA GLU A 378 -5.24 4.64 11.07
C GLU A 378 -5.42 5.56 12.29
N TYR A 379 -5.04 5.09 13.48
CA TYR A 379 -5.15 5.88 14.70
C TYR A 379 -4.13 7.01 14.79
N TYR A 380 -2.95 6.86 14.18
CA TYR A 380 -1.95 7.91 14.11
C TYR A 380 -2.44 9.12 13.28
N HIS A 381 -3.23 8.88 12.22
CA HIS A 381 -3.77 9.93 11.35
C HIS A 381 -5.16 10.43 11.71
N ARG A 382 -5.87 9.79 12.65
CA ARG A 382 -7.14 10.32 13.14
C ARG A 382 -6.93 11.71 13.74
N PHE A 383 -7.85 12.65 13.50
CA PHE A 383 -7.79 13.97 14.14
C PHE A 383 -7.97 13.86 15.67
N LYS A 384 -8.84 12.95 16.09
CA LYS A 384 -9.10 12.64 17.50
C LYS A 384 -9.25 11.13 17.66
N ASN A 385 -8.56 10.57 18.65
CA ASN A 385 -8.73 9.18 19.03
C ASN A 385 -10.03 8.99 19.83
N PRO A 386 -10.64 7.79 19.80
CA PRO A 386 -11.73 7.43 20.70
C PRO A 386 -11.24 7.44 22.15
N ASP A 387 -12.14 7.18 23.10
CA ASP A 387 -11.74 7.10 24.51
C ASP A 387 -10.66 6.03 24.77
N ASP A 388 -9.97 6.18 25.90
CA ASP A 388 -8.84 5.34 26.31
C ASP A 388 -9.19 3.84 26.29
N GLN A 389 -10.43 3.46 26.62
CA GLN A 389 -10.84 2.05 26.70
C GLN A 389 -11.02 1.46 25.29
N ALA A 390 -11.67 2.18 24.39
CA ALA A 390 -11.85 1.77 23.01
C ALA A 390 -10.50 1.65 22.27
N LEU A 391 -9.60 2.62 22.46
CA LEU A 391 -8.26 2.56 21.86
C LEU A 391 -7.48 1.32 22.33
N LYS A 392 -7.44 1.05 23.64
CA LYS A 392 -6.76 -0.14 24.18
C LYS A 392 -7.38 -1.44 23.66
N GLN A 393 -8.70 -1.50 23.56
CA GLN A 393 -9.40 -2.67 23.05
C GLN A 393 -9.01 -2.96 21.60
N GLU A 394 -8.96 -1.93 20.75
CA GLU A 394 -8.56 -2.09 19.35
C GLU A 394 -7.09 -2.50 19.21
N LEU A 395 -6.17 -1.85 19.93
CA LEU A 395 -4.75 -2.24 19.92
C LEU A 395 -4.54 -3.67 20.45
N SER A 396 -5.29 -4.10 21.47
CA SER A 396 -5.18 -5.44 22.06
C SER A 396 -5.54 -6.59 21.10
N ARG A 397 -6.13 -6.28 19.94
CA ARG A 397 -6.38 -7.27 18.89
C ARG A 397 -5.09 -7.82 18.30
N TYR A 398 -4.01 -7.02 18.30
CA TYR A 398 -2.75 -7.31 17.63
C TYR A 398 -1.51 -7.13 18.51
N TYR A 399 -1.60 -6.33 19.56
CA TYR A 399 -0.51 -6.07 20.50
C TYR A 399 -0.80 -6.71 21.87
N VAL A 400 0.25 -7.19 22.54
CA VAL A 400 0.15 -7.74 23.90
C VAL A 400 1.39 -7.39 24.70
N ASP A 401 1.24 -7.26 26.02
CA ASP A 401 2.38 -7.18 26.94
C ASP A 401 2.65 -8.58 27.52
N THR A 402 3.92 -8.97 27.64
CA THR A 402 4.33 -10.27 28.19
C THR A 402 5.37 -10.08 29.27
N ARG A 403 5.44 -11.05 30.20
CA ARG A 403 6.48 -11.10 31.26
C ARG A 403 7.52 -12.19 31.05
N GLU A 404 7.15 -13.27 30.37
CA GLU A 404 7.98 -14.47 30.19
C GLU A 404 8.25 -14.75 28.70
N PRO A 405 9.44 -15.24 28.33
CA PRO A 405 10.65 -15.38 29.16
C PRO A 405 11.39 -14.03 29.38
N VAL A 406 10.93 -12.97 28.71
CA VAL A 406 11.46 -11.61 28.82
C VAL A 406 10.27 -10.66 28.82
N GLU A 407 10.31 -9.63 29.67
CA GLU A 407 9.28 -8.60 29.66
C GLU A 407 9.29 -7.79 28.36
N GLN A 408 8.12 -7.67 27.76
CA GLN A 408 7.88 -6.96 26.52
C GLN A 408 6.56 -6.19 26.65
N VAL A 409 6.54 -4.93 26.24
CA VAL A 409 5.44 -3.99 26.55
C VAL A 409 4.88 -3.28 25.31
N ALA A 410 4.81 -3.96 24.16
CA ALA A 410 4.40 -3.34 22.90
C ALA A 410 3.00 -2.72 22.93
N LEU A 411 2.03 -3.31 23.65
CA LEU A 411 0.69 -2.73 23.75
C LEU A 411 0.75 -1.41 24.52
N THR A 412 1.46 -1.39 25.65
CA THR A 412 1.66 -0.18 26.43
C THR A 412 2.40 0.90 25.63
N ASP A 413 3.48 0.54 24.93
CA ASP A 413 4.29 1.47 24.13
C ASP A 413 3.47 2.15 23.03
N ILE A 414 2.74 1.38 22.22
CA ILE A 414 1.91 1.93 21.13
C ILE A 414 0.77 2.78 21.68
N TYR A 415 0.14 2.34 22.78
CA TYR A 415 -0.94 3.08 23.40
C TYR A 415 -0.47 4.47 23.88
N GLU A 416 0.63 4.53 24.64
CA GLU A 416 1.14 5.80 25.16
C GLU A 416 1.65 6.71 24.02
N GLU A 417 2.25 6.14 22.98
CA GLU A 417 2.64 6.88 21.78
C GLU A 417 1.42 7.53 21.09
N LEU A 418 0.36 6.77 20.83
CA LEU A 418 -0.85 7.27 20.19
C LEU A 418 -1.66 8.22 21.08
N LYS A 419 -1.54 8.10 22.40
CA LYS A 419 -2.18 8.99 23.37
C LYS A 419 -1.45 10.33 23.50
N SER A 420 -0.13 10.31 23.45
CA SER A 420 0.72 11.50 23.62
C SER A 420 0.98 12.26 22.32
N ARG A 421 0.60 11.69 21.16
CA ARG A 421 0.83 12.32 19.85
C ARG A 421 0.16 13.70 19.74
N PRO A 422 0.82 14.68 19.11
CA PRO A 422 0.18 15.95 18.77
C PRO A 422 -0.88 15.76 17.67
N ALA A 423 -1.93 16.57 17.69
CA ALA A 423 -2.92 16.57 16.62
C ALA A 423 -2.31 17.12 15.31
N LEU A 424 -2.34 16.31 14.24
CA LEU A 424 -1.91 16.73 12.90
C LEU A 424 -3.06 17.46 12.19
N SER A 425 -2.92 18.77 11.98
CA SER A 425 -3.99 19.62 11.41
C SER A 425 -4.17 19.50 9.89
N HIS A 426 -3.21 18.90 9.18
CA HIS A 426 -3.03 19.03 7.73
C HIS A 426 -3.11 17.71 6.95
N LEU A 427 -3.57 16.61 7.57
CA LEU A 427 -3.80 15.34 6.90
C LEU A 427 -5.25 14.89 7.10
N ARG A 428 -6.02 14.83 6.02
CA ARG A 428 -7.34 14.19 6.00
C ARG A 428 -7.15 12.67 6.18
N SER A 429 -7.74 12.10 7.24
CA SER A 429 -7.53 10.71 7.70
C SER A 429 -7.77 9.61 6.65
N GLY A 430 -8.47 9.90 5.54
CA GLY A 430 -8.74 8.96 4.44
C GLY A 430 -7.83 9.11 3.21
N VAL A 431 -6.91 10.07 3.22
CA VAL A 431 -6.05 10.38 2.06
C VAL A 431 -4.62 9.91 2.32
N HIS A 432 -4.50 8.68 2.80
CA HIS A 432 -3.23 7.99 2.97
C HIS A 432 -3.35 6.57 2.44
N HIS A 433 -2.25 6.04 1.95
CA HIS A 433 -2.13 4.71 1.41
C HIS A 433 -0.79 4.13 1.86
N LEU A 434 -0.79 2.88 2.31
CA LEU A 434 0.39 2.20 2.85
C LEU A 434 0.71 0.96 2.00
N ASN A 435 1.98 0.84 1.65
CA ASN A 435 2.58 -0.38 1.13
C ASN A 435 3.51 -0.96 2.19
N GLY A 436 3.47 -2.28 2.37
CA GLY A 436 4.30 -2.98 3.33
C GLY A 436 4.99 -4.17 2.68
N GLN A 437 6.29 -4.29 2.89
CA GLN A 437 7.10 -5.40 2.41
C GLN A 437 7.83 -6.09 3.55
N ILE A 438 7.97 -7.40 3.43
CA ILE A 438 8.70 -8.26 4.34
C ILE A 438 10.18 -8.17 3.98
N LYS A 439 11.02 -7.88 4.99
CA LYS A 439 12.48 -7.95 4.86
C LYS A 439 13.01 -9.28 5.36
N SER A 440 12.52 -9.75 6.51
CA SER A 440 12.85 -11.05 7.06
C SER A 440 11.75 -11.54 8.00
N VAL A 441 11.60 -12.88 8.08
CA VAL A 441 10.75 -13.55 9.08
C VAL A 441 11.52 -14.75 9.62
N GLU A 442 11.64 -14.84 10.93
CA GLU A 442 12.22 -15.98 11.63
C GLU A 442 11.18 -16.55 12.59
N ILE A 443 10.85 -17.84 12.46
CA ILE A 443 9.82 -18.53 13.26
C ILE A 443 10.48 -19.59 14.13
N HIS A 444 10.17 -19.59 15.42
CA HIS A 444 10.77 -20.46 16.41
C HIS A 444 9.72 -20.88 17.46
N GLY A 445 8.93 -21.89 17.11
CA GLY A 445 7.79 -22.32 17.93
C GLY A 445 6.79 -21.18 18.10
N ASP A 446 6.48 -20.85 19.35
CA ASP A 446 5.52 -19.79 19.70
C ASP A 446 6.13 -18.38 19.70
N ARG A 447 7.28 -18.18 19.05
CA ARG A 447 7.95 -16.88 18.91
C ARG A 447 8.35 -16.63 17.47
N ALA A 448 8.25 -15.38 17.03
CA ALA A 448 8.75 -14.97 15.73
C ALA A 448 9.41 -13.59 15.79
N ALA A 449 10.34 -13.34 14.87
CA ALA A 449 10.89 -12.02 14.59
C ALA A 449 10.51 -11.65 13.14
N LEU A 450 9.93 -10.47 12.96
CA LEU A 450 9.55 -9.94 11.64
C LEU A 450 10.21 -8.58 11.47
N VAL A 451 10.97 -8.39 10.41
CA VAL A 451 11.41 -7.07 9.96
C VAL A 451 10.61 -6.70 8.71
N ALA A 452 10.01 -5.52 8.73
CA ALA A 452 9.13 -5.04 7.68
C ALA A 452 9.48 -3.60 7.29
N GLY A 453 9.50 -3.34 5.98
CA GLY A 453 9.61 -2.00 5.42
C GLY A 453 8.26 -1.51 4.96
N PHE A 454 7.93 -0.27 5.30
CA PHE A 454 6.68 0.38 4.94
C PHE A 454 6.95 1.66 4.19
N SER A 455 6.15 1.94 3.17
CA SER A 455 6.13 3.22 2.48
C SER A 455 4.70 3.72 2.39
N SER A 456 4.53 5.01 2.66
CA SER A 456 3.23 5.67 2.59
C SER A 456 3.18 6.64 1.41
N ARG A 457 1.97 6.86 0.92
CA ARG A 457 1.60 7.98 0.06
C ARG A 457 0.42 8.70 0.69
N HIS A 458 0.42 10.01 0.64
CA HIS A 458 -0.71 10.81 1.12
C HIS A 458 -0.85 12.07 0.28
N ALA A 459 -2.06 12.58 0.17
CA ALA A 459 -2.27 13.93 -0.36
C ALA A 459 -2.29 14.93 0.80
N VAL A 460 -1.57 16.03 0.65
CA VAL A 460 -1.47 17.09 1.66
C VAL A 460 -2.71 17.97 1.55
N ILE A 461 -3.76 17.56 2.26
CA ILE A 461 -5.06 18.23 2.29
C ILE A 461 -5.43 18.49 3.74
N ARG A 462 -5.87 19.73 4.00
CA ARG A 462 -6.27 20.12 5.34
C ARG A 462 -7.41 19.23 5.84
N SER A 463 -7.39 18.93 7.13
CA SER A 463 -8.41 18.08 7.76
C SER A 463 -9.84 18.66 7.68
N ASP A 464 -9.97 19.98 7.52
CA ASP A 464 -11.22 20.72 7.36
C ASP A 464 -11.67 20.90 5.89
N ASP A 465 -10.85 20.49 4.91
CA ASP A 465 -11.20 20.59 3.50
C ASP A 465 -12.21 19.50 3.11
N THR A 466 -13.29 19.94 2.49
CA THR A 466 -14.40 19.10 2.03
C THR A 466 -14.54 19.07 0.51
N ASP A 467 -13.72 19.83 -0.23
CA ASP A 467 -13.72 19.77 -1.70
C ASP A 467 -12.95 18.53 -2.16
N PRO A 468 -13.64 17.53 -2.74
CA PRO A 468 -12.97 16.29 -3.13
C PRO A 468 -12.07 16.50 -4.36
N TRP A 469 -12.23 17.59 -5.12
CA TRP A 469 -11.34 17.95 -6.22
C TRP A 469 -9.99 18.51 -5.75
N SER A 470 -9.83 18.82 -4.45
CA SER A 470 -8.54 19.22 -3.90
C SER A 470 -7.46 18.15 -4.10
N LEU A 471 -7.81 16.87 -4.27
CA LEU A 471 -6.88 15.77 -4.59
C LEU A 471 -6.13 15.94 -5.91
N PHE A 472 -6.75 16.61 -6.87
CA PHE A 472 -6.14 16.88 -8.17
C PHE A 472 -5.16 18.06 -8.10
N ARG A 473 -5.37 18.97 -7.14
CA ARG A 473 -4.60 20.22 -6.99
C ARG A 473 -3.55 20.17 -5.87
N SER A 474 -3.76 19.34 -4.86
CA SER A 474 -2.88 19.20 -3.69
C SER A 474 -1.49 18.70 -4.06
N THR A 475 -0.51 18.83 -3.17
CA THR A 475 0.76 18.10 -3.29
C THR A 475 0.60 16.67 -2.77
N ALA A 476 1.40 15.75 -3.31
CA ALA A 476 1.52 14.40 -2.77
C ALA A 476 2.81 14.30 -1.96
N GLY A 477 2.72 13.65 -0.81
CA GLY A 477 3.87 13.33 0.03
C GLY A 477 3.92 11.83 0.33
N GLY A 478 4.99 11.42 0.99
CA GLY A 478 5.17 10.06 1.46
C GLY A 478 6.32 10.00 2.44
N TRP A 479 6.32 8.98 3.29
CA TRP A 479 7.45 8.63 4.14
C TRP A 479 7.65 7.12 4.07
N ALA A 480 8.89 6.68 4.21
CA ALA A 480 9.23 5.28 4.33
C ALA A 480 9.89 5.05 5.70
N PHE A 481 9.62 3.90 6.29
CA PHE A 481 10.20 3.51 7.57
C PHE A 481 10.30 1.99 7.63
N GLU A 482 11.19 1.49 8.45
CA GLU A 482 11.26 0.07 8.78
C GLU A 482 10.91 -0.14 10.24
N THR A 483 10.39 -1.32 10.54
CA THR A 483 10.07 -1.72 11.91
C THR A 483 10.45 -3.19 12.11
N ALA A 484 10.82 -3.51 13.34
CA ALA A 484 11.09 -4.87 13.77
C ALA A 484 10.10 -5.26 14.86
N TYR A 485 9.36 -6.33 14.63
CA TYR A 485 8.41 -6.90 15.59
C TYR A 485 8.98 -8.19 16.18
N GLU A 486 9.00 -8.24 17.51
CA GLU A 486 9.03 -9.50 18.23
C GLU A 486 7.58 -9.94 18.45
N MET A 487 7.29 -11.17 18.08
CA MET A 487 5.94 -11.71 18.09
C MET A 487 5.87 -12.98 18.94
N ILE A 488 4.70 -13.21 19.53
CA ILE A 488 4.40 -14.34 20.39
C ILE A 488 3.07 -14.98 19.99
N LYS A 489 2.99 -16.30 20.10
CA LYS A 489 1.76 -17.05 19.94
C LYS A 489 1.17 -17.37 21.31
N LEU A 490 -0.04 -16.90 21.56
CA LEU A 490 -0.82 -17.15 22.78
C LEU A 490 -2.17 -17.74 22.37
N ASP A 491 -2.55 -18.88 22.96
CA ASP A 491 -3.81 -19.58 22.67
C ASP A 491 -4.06 -19.78 21.17
N GLY A 492 -3.01 -20.10 20.42
CA GLY A 492 -3.07 -20.33 18.98
C GLY A 492 -3.05 -19.08 18.10
N LYS A 493 -3.06 -17.87 18.68
CA LYS A 493 -3.08 -16.59 17.96
C LYS A 493 -1.78 -15.81 18.14
N TRP A 494 -1.32 -15.16 17.06
CA TRP A 494 -0.13 -14.32 17.08
C TRP A 494 -0.43 -12.89 17.54
N TYR A 495 0.54 -12.32 18.23
CA TYR A 495 0.54 -10.94 18.72
C TYR A 495 1.93 -10.33 18.56
N VAL A 496 1.99 -9.03 18.30
CA VAL A 496 3.21 -8.24 18.49
C VAL A 496 3.39 -8.00 19.99
N THR A 497 4.52 -8.45 20.53
CA THR A 497 4.84 -8.30 21.96
C THR A 497 5.98 -7.32 22.20
N GLY A 498 6.95 -7.26 21.29
CA GLY A 498 8.09 -6.33 21.36
C GLY A 498 8.26 -5.52 20.08
N LEU A 499 8.77 -4.31 20.23
CA LEU A 499 9.10 -3.38 19.15
C LEU A 499 10.60 -3.13 19.19
N SER A 500 11.34 -3.51 18.15
CA SER A 500 12.80 -3.32 18.04
C SER A 500 13.59 -3.92 19.20
N THR A 501 13.20 -5.12 19.64
CA THR A 501 13.75 -5.78 20.85
C THR A 501 14.74 -6.90 20.56
N PHE A 502 14.71 -7.49 19.36
CA PHE A 502 15.69 -8.46 18.84
C PHE A 502 16.12 -9.53 19.85
N PRO A 503 15.20 -10.39 20.34
CA PRO A 503 15.43 -11.28 21.49
C PRO A 503 16.63 -12.22 21.36
N ARG A 504 17.03 -12.53 20.12
CA ARG A 504 18.11 -13.48 19.79
C ARG A 504 19.37 -12.81 19.25
N SER A 505 19.43 -11.48 19.18
CA SER A 505 20.63 -10.83 18.65
C SER A 505 21.79 -10.87 19.64
N ARG A 506 23.01 -10.80 19.10
CA ARG A 506 24.23 -10.69 19.89
C ARG A 506 24.22 -9.40 20.71
N GLU A 507 23.81 -8.29 20.09
CA GLU A 507 23.78 -6.97 20.71
C GLU A 507 22.83 -6.95 21.91
N ARG A 508 21.70 -7.65 21.84
CA ARG A 508 20.78 -7.75 22.98
C ARG A 508 21.43 -8.49 24.15
N SER A 509 22.17 -9.56 23.86
CA SER A 509 22.89 -10.33 24.88
C SER A 509 23.98 -9.48 25.54
N GLU A 510 24.73 -8.71 24.74
CA GLU A 510 25.73 -7.77 25.23
C GLU A 510 25.14 -6.67 26.14
N ILE A 511 24.03 -6.06 25.73
CA ILE A 511 23.32 -5.08 26.58
C ILE A 511 22.85 -5.74 27.88
N ALA A 512 22.33 -6.96 27.83
CA ALA A 512 21.90 -7.66 29.04
C ALA A 512 23.07 -7.88 30.03
N GLU A 513 24.24 -8.28 29.53
CA GLU A 513 25.46 -8.43 30.35
C GLU A 513 25.90 -7.10 30.98
N LEU A 514 25.85 -6.00 30.21
CA LEU A 514 26.18 -4.66 30.71
C LEU A 514 25.19 -4.19 31.79
N VAL A 515 23.91 -4.51 31.63
CA VAL A 515 22.87 -4.22 32.62
C VAL A 515 23.10 -5.00 33.91
N ASP A 516 23.49 -6.28 33.81
CA ASP A 516 23.83 -7.09 34.99
C ASP A 516 25.04 -6.51 35.75
N GLY A 517 26.04 -6.00 35.02
CA GLY A 517 27.16 -5.25 35.58
C GLY A 517 26.74 -3.96 36.29
N PHE A 518 25.80 -3.21 35.70
CA PHE A 518 25.21 -2.01 36.29
C PHE A 518 24.43 -2.32 37.58
N ILE A 519 23.58 -3.35 37.56
CA ILE A 519 22.80 -3.77 38.74
C ILE A 519 23.72 -4.24 39.86
N SER A 520 24.79 -4.98 39.52
CA SER A 520 25.81 -5.40 40.49
C SER A 520 26.49 -4.21 41.15
N SER A 521 26.77 -3.15 40.39
CA SER A 521 27.33 -1.90 40.91
C SER A 521 26.36 -1.17 41.86
N CYS A 522 25.05 -1.18 41.56
CA CYS A 522 24.02 -0.60 42.42
C CYS A 522 23.89 -1.31 43.78
N ARG A 523 24.27 -2.58 43.88
CA ARG A 523 24.31 -3.34 45.14
C ARG A 523 25.56 -3.05 45.98
N GLY A 524 26.62 -2.53 45.35
CA GLY A 524 27.90 -2.26 45.99
C GLY A 524 28.06 -0.82 46.50
N ASN A 525 29.29 -0.52 46.94
CA ASN A 525 29.72 0.83 47.32
C ASN A 525 30.49 1.58 46.21
N GLY A 526 30.39 1.11 44.97
CA GLY A 526 31.09 1.70 43.83
C GLY A 526 30.55 3.09 43.44
N PRO A 527 31.37 3.91 42.77
CA PRO A 527 30.93 5.21 42.25
C PRO A 527 29.86 5.03 41.16
N ALA A 528 29.00 6.04 40.99
CA ALA A 528 27.99 6.04 39.94
C ALA A 528 28.66 5.95 38.56
N PRO A 529 28.24 5.01 37.69
CA PRO A 529 28.77 4.88 36.33
C PRO A 529 28.27 5.99 35.38
N ALA A 530 27.40 6.88 35.86
CA ALA A 530 26.73 7.91 35.09
C ALA A 530 27.57 9.19 34.89
N LEU A 531 27.49 9.74 33.67
CA LEU A 531 28.30 10.87 33.21
C LEU A 531 27.80 12.24 33.72
N ASP A 532 26.48 12.45 33.82
CA ASP A 532 25.88 13.72 34.20
C ASP A 532 25.27 13.73 35.63
N GLU A 533 25.04 14.93 36.19
CA GLU A 533 24.55 15.12 37.56
C GLU A 533 23.13 14.55 37.77
N GLN A 534 22.25 14.67 36.76
CA GLN A 534 20.88 14.17 36.86
C GLN A 534 20.86 12.64 36.93
N SER A 535 21.64 11.98 36.07
CA SER A 535 21.81 10.52 36.11
C SER A 535 22.40 10.04 37.44
N ARG A 536 23.31 10.81 38.07
CA ARG A 536 23.83 10.49 39.41
C ARG A 536 22.75 10.57 40.50
N GLN A 537 21.86 11.56 40.42
CA GLN A 537 20.73 11.66 41.36
C GLN A 537 19.81 10.44 41.25
N PHE A 538 19.48 10.02 40.03
CA PHE A 538 18.69 8.80 39.82
C PHE A 538 19.44 7.54 40.27
N TYR A 539 20.75 7.47 40.07
CA TYR A 539 21.57 6.35 40.54
C TYR A 539 21.48 6.19 42.06
N GLU A 540 21.66 7.27 42.82
CA GLU A 540 21.55 7.23 44.29
C GLU A 540 20.13 6.88 44.76
N GLN A 541 19.09 7.19 43.98
CA GLN A 541 17.71 6.78 44.30
C GLN A 541 17.46 5.28 44.13
N ILE A 542 18.15 4.62 43.20
CA ILE A 542 18.00 3.17 42.95
C ILE A 542 19.02 2.32 43.68
N ARG A 543 20.12 2.92 44.14
CA ARG A 543 21.20 2.25 44.85
C ARG A 543 20.68 1.50 46.08
N GLY A 544 21.18 0.27 46.27
CA GLY A 544 20.78 -0.62 47.36
C GLY A 544 19.37 -1.21 47.24
N LYS A 545 18.60 -0.86 46.20
CA LYS A 545 17.29 -1.48 45.95
C LYS A 545 17.43 -2.76 45.13
N GLU A 546 16.42 -3.61 45.23
CA GLU A 546 16.25 -4.71 44.28
C GLU A 546 15.81 -4.14 42.94
N ILE A 547 16.59 -4.42 41.89
CA ILE A 547 16.34 -3.94 40.54
C ILE A 547 15.96 -5.13 39.67
N ARG A 548 14.85 -5.00 38.96
CA ARG A 548 14.38 -5.96 37.97
C ARG A 548 14.51 -5.35 36.57
N VAL A 549 15.05 -6.12 35.64
CA VAL A 549 15.20 -5.72 34.23
C VAL A 549 13.89 -5.96 33.49
N GLY A 550 13.47 -4.97 32.71
CA GLY A 550 12.33 -5.04 31.80
C GLY A 550 12.76 -5.19 30.34
N GLN A 551 12.02 -4.51 29.45
CA GLN A 551 12.30 -4.51 28.02
C GLN A 551 13.65 -3.86 27.68
N ILE A 552 14.36 -4.45 26.70
CA ILE A 552 15.50 -3.86 26.01
C ILE A 552 15.03 -3.51 24.59
N GLN A 553 15.17 -2.24 24.20
CA GLN A 553 14.71 -1.72 22.92
C GLN A 553 15.83 -0.94 22.22
N PHE A 554 16.03 -1.18 20.93
CA PHE A 554 17.09 -0.57 20.14
C PHE A 554 16.58 0.60 19.30
N TRP A 555 17.42 1.63 19.15
CA TRP A 555 17.06 2.92 18.57
C TRP A 555 18.19 3.52 17.72
N ASN A 556 17.81 4.40 16.79
CA ASN A 556 18.73 5.29 16.07
C ASN A 556 18.40 6.76 16.38
N MET A 557 19.38 7.65 16.28
CA MET A 557 19.20 9.10 16.55
C MET A 557 19.40 10.00 15.32
N SER A 558 20.01 9.49 14.25
CA SER A 558 19.92 10.15 12.94
C SER A 558 18.46 10.31 12.49
N GLU A 559 17.62 9.39 12.94
CA GLU A 559 16.17 9.41 12.85
C GLU A 559 15.64 8.92 14.21
N PRO A 560 15.00 9.73 15.06
CA PRO A 560 14.65 9.39 16.45
C PRO A 560 13.51 8.36 16.53
N HIS A 561 13.75 7.17 15.96
CA HIS A 561 12.79 6.09 15.77
C HIS A 561 13.41 4.77 16.25
N ARG A 562 12.53 3.82 16.58
CA ARG A 562 12.94 2.46 16.96
C ARG A 562 13.67 1.80 15.79
N SER A 563 14.77 1.08 16.06
CA SER A 563 15.64 0.52 15.01
C SER A 563 15.05 -0.73 14.36
N SER A 564 15.22 -0.91 13.05
CA SER A 564 14.94 -2.18 12.36
C SER A 564 16.09 -3.20 12.43
N SER A 565 17.25 -2.79 12.97
CA SER A 565 18.44 -3.63 13.12
C SER A 565 19.15 -3.39 14.45
N ALA A 566 19.39 -4.45 15.22
CA ALA A 566 20.21 -4.37 16.42
C ALA A 566 21.68 -4.05 16.06
N GLU A 567 22.23 -4.72 15.06
CA GLU A 567 23.62 -4.56 14.59
C GLU A 567 23.95 -3.12 14.15
N HIS A 568 22.98 -2.38 13.60
CA HIS A 568 23.18 -0.99 13.16
C HIS A 568 22.62 0.05 14.13
N SER A 569 22.06 -0.37 15.27
CA SER A 569 21.49 0.55 16.26
C SER A 569 22.56 1.39 16.95
N MET A 570 22.30 2.67 17.20
CA MET A 570 23.27 3.52 17.92
C MET A 570 22.98 3.62 19.42
N TYR A 571 21.74 3.30 19.82
CA TYR A 571 21.27 3.40 21.19
C TYR A 571 20.50 2.15 21.59
N ALA A 572 20.59 1.79 22.87
CA ALA A 572 19.72 0.80 23.50
C ALA A 572 19.09 1.40 24.75
N VAL A 573 17.77 1.27 24.87
CA VAL A 573 16.98 1.74 26.00
C VAL A 573 16.54 0.52 26.79
N VAL A 574 16.89 0.49 28.07
CA VAL A 574 16.53 -0.58 29.00
C VAL A 574 15.59 -0.04 30.06
N CYS A 575 14.41 -0.65 30.19
CA CYS A 575 13.51 -0.36 31.29
C CYS A 575 13.99 -1.09 32.55
N LEU A 576 14.15 -0.37 33.65
CA LEU A 576 14.50 -0.93 34.96
C LEU A 576 13.37 -0.65 35.95
N TYR A 577 13.13 -1.59 36.85
CA TYR A 577 12.13 -1.46 37.92
C TYR A 577 12.82 -1.54 39.28
N ALA A 578 12.61 -0.54 40.13
CA ALA A 578 13.00 -0.58 41.54
C ALA A 578 11.74 -0.40 42.40
N GLY A 579 11.14 -1.51 42.81
CA GLY A 579 9.76 -1.54 43.33
C GLY A 579 8.76 -1.23 42.20
N GLU A 580 7.84 -0.29 42.43
CA GLU A 580 6.86 0.15 41.42
C GLU A 580 7.38 1.28 40.52
N VAL A 581 8.56 1.84 40.82
CA VAL A 581 9.13 2.96 40.05
C VAL A 581 9.89 2.44 38.84
N ARG A 582 9.61 3.03 37.67
CA ARG A 582 10.26 2.74 36.39
C ARG A 582 11.38 3.72 36.11
N TYR A 583 12.54 3.19 35.75
CA TYR A 583 13.71 3.94 35.32
C TYR A 583 14.10 3.54 33.91
N LYS A 584 14.81 4.45 33.24
CA LYS A 584 15.30 4.29 31.88
C LYS A 584 16.81 4.36 31.87
N LEU A 585 17.47 3.25 31.57
CA LEU A 585 18.91 3.18 31.37
C LEU A 585 19.21 3.20 29.86
N VAL A 586 19.99 4.18 29.41
CA VAL A 586 20.32 4.38 28.00
C VAL A 586 21.79 4.02 27.78
N PHE A 587 22.03 3.14 26.83
CA PHE A 587 23.34 2.85 26.28
C PHE A 587 23.52 3.54 24.94
N SER A 588 24.75 3.98 24.65
CA SER A 588 25.16 4.58 23.39
C SER A 588 26.46 3.95 22.93
N ARG A 589 26.60 3.80 21.61
CA ARG A 589 27.88 3.52 20.94
C ARG A 589 28.15 4.51 19.80
N GLU A 590 27.59 5.72 19.92
CA GLU A 590 27.78 6.78 18.94
C GLU A 590 29.23 7.29 18.90
N ARG A 591 29.89 7.32 20.07
CA ARG A 591 31.26 7.85 20.23
C ARG A 591 32.35 6.79 20.23
N THR A 592 31.98 5.55 20.54
CA THR A 592 32.89 4.40 20.70
C THR A 592 32.25 3.18 20.07
N PRO A 593 33.03 2.24 19.52
CA PRO A 593 32.47 1.01 18.94
C PRO A 593 31.74 0.14 19.97
N ASP A 594 32.15 0.22 21.24
CA ASP A 594 31.55 -0.52 22.36
C ASP A 594 30.40 0.27 23.01
N TRP A 595 29.40 -0.45 23.52
CA TRP A 595 28.29 0.13 24.26
C TRP A 595 28.74 0.73 25.60
N GLN A 596 28.33 1.96 25.86
CA GLN A 596 28.60 2.68 27.11
C GLN A 596 27.29 3.23 27.69
N ILE A 597 27.22 3.37 29.02
CA ILE A 597 26.09 4.03 29.67
C ILE A 597 26.13 5.52 29.32
N GLU A 598 25.11 5.98 28.60
CA GLU A 598 24.93 7.38 28.23
C GLU A 598 24.18 8.14 29.33
N ARG A 599 23.07 7.57 29.82
CA ARG A 599 22.14 8.27 30.73
C ARG A 599 21.31 7.31 31.58
N LEU A 600 20.96 7.72 32.79
CA LEU A 600 19.91 7.13 33.62
C LEU A 600 18.83 8.18 33.91
N GLY A 601 17.56 7.83 33.72
CA GLY A 601 16.45 8.75 33.94
C GLY A 601 15.19 8.06 34.47
N ASP A 602 14.17 8.88 34.70
CA ASP A 602 12.78 8.46 34.93
C ASP A 602 12.12 8.00 33.60
N PHE A 603 11.26 6.98 33.65
CA PHE A 603 10.46 6.49 32.51
C PHE A 603 9.14 7.25 32.30
N SER A 604 8.92 8.40 32.95
CA SER A 604 7.68 9.20 32.83
C SER A 604 7.35 9.68 31.41
N ARG A 605 8.26 9.50 30.44
CA ARG A 605 8.01 9.68 29.00
C ARG A 605 8.44 8.43 28.21
N PRO A 606 7.56 7.84 27.38
CA PRO A 606 7.97 6.78 26.45
C PRO A 606 8.87 7.35 25.34
N GLY A 607 9.85 6.56 24.88
CA GLY A 607 10.79 6.94 23.83
C GLY A 607 12.15 7.41 24.34
N LEU A 608 13.07 7.80 23.45
CA LEU A 608 14.44 8.24 23.80
C LEU A 608 14.50 9.59 24.54
N PHE A 609 13.43 10.40 24.46
CA PHE A 609 13.38 11.78 24.99
C PHE A 609 12.36 12.00 26.09
#